data_AF-A0A2E0RZ32-F1
#
_entry.id   AF-A0A2E0RZ32-F1
#
_cell.length_a   1.000
_cell.length_b   1.000
_cell.length_c   1.000
_cell.angle_alpha   90.00
_cell.angle_beta   90.00
_cell.angle_gamma   90.00
#
_symmetry.space_group_name_H-M   'P 1'
#
loop_
_entity.id
_entity.type
_entity.pdbx_description
1 polymer ?
#
loop_
_entity_poly.entity_id
_entity_poly.type
_entity_poly.pdbx_seq_one_letter_code
_entity_poly.pdbx_strand_id
1 'polypeptide(L)'
;MPEDKIFESDISETNFVSTNRIKLLIAGLALLGALCYFAFMAFQGATVYYYTVGEAKDINQSDSDQMLRVSGKLVPTSFSRNDGSTESHFELTDGVYTMDAIHDGILPDL
;
A
#
# COMPACT_ATOMS: atom_id res chain seq x y z
N MET A 1 -26.92 -67.69 -22.86
CA MET A 1 -25.46 -67.54 -22.74
C MET A 1 -24.88 -67.54 -24.15
N PRO A 2 -23.93 -66.66 -24.50
CA PRO A 2 -23.91 -65.22 -24.24
C PRO A 2 -23.43 -64.39 -25.46
N GLU A 3 -23.66 -63.07 -25.45
CA GLU A 3 -22.67 -62.09 -25.94
C GLU A 3 -22.64 -60.97 -24.90
N ASP A 4 -21.69 -61.08 -23.97
CA ASP A 4 -21.30 -59.99 -23.08
C ASP A 4 -20.44 -59.03 -23.89
N LYS A 5 -21.01 -57.88 -24.27
CA LYS A 5 -20.23 -56.75 -24.76
C LYS A 5 -19.54 -56.13 -23.55
N ILE A 6 -18.32 -56.60 -23.30
CA ILE A 6 -17.35 -55.97 -22.43
C ILE A 6 -17.21 -54.51 -22.88
N PHE A 7 -17.71 -53.58 -22.08
CA PHE A 7 -17.36 -52.17 -22.17
C PHE A 7 -15.89 -52.05 -21.77
N GLU A 8 -15.01 -51.94 -22.75
CA GLU A 8 -13.65 -51.45 -22.52
C GLU A 8 -13.76 -50.02 -21.99
N SER A 9 -13.61 -49.87 -20.68
CA SER A 9 -13.37 -48.57 -20.08
C SER A 9 -11.99 -48.11 -20.55
N ASP A 10 -11.97 -47.17 -21.49
CA ASP A 10 -10.77 -46.43 -21.87
C ASP A 10 -10.25 -45.73 -20.61
N ILE A 11 -9.31 -46.37 -19.92
CA ILE A 11 -8.61 -45.78 -18.79
C ILE A 11 -7.75 -44.69 -19.40
N SER A 12 -8.27 -43.46 -19.34
CA SER A 12 -7.63 -42.24 -19.79
C SER A 12 -6.15 -42.30 -19.50
N GLU A 13 -5.35 -42.52 -20.55
CA GLU A 13 -3.90 -42.51 -20.54
C GLU A 13 -3.43 -41.30 -19.75
N THR A 14 -3.05 -41.51 -18.49
CA THR A 14 -2.31 -40.53 -17.71
C THR A 14 -0.96 -40.44 -18.37
N ASN A 15 -0.87 -39.55 -19.36
CA ASN A 15 0.35 -39.19 -20.06
C ASN A 15 1.44 -39.06 -19.00
N PHE A 16 2.37 -40.01 -18.98
CA PHE A 16 3.46 -40.06 -18.03
C PHE A 16 4.39 -38.88 -18.36
N VAL A 17 4.02 -37.70 -17.87
CA VAL A 17 4.85 -36.50 -17.93
C VAL A 17 6.12 -36.88 -17.18
N SER A 18 7.24 -36.99 -17.92
CA SER A 18 8.51 -37.41 -17.32
C SER A 18 8.81 -36.57 -16.08
N THR A 19 9.39 -37.19 -15.05
CA THR A 19 9.68 -36.56 -13.75
C THR A 19 10.35 -35.19 -13.88
N ASN A 20 11.16 -34.97 -14.92
CA ASN A 20 11.81 -33.69 -15.22
C ASN A 20 10.83 -32.61 -15.70
N ARG A 21 9.81 -32.97 -16.50
CA ARG A 21 8.76 -32.07 -16.94
C ARG A 21 7.82 -31.68 -15.80
N ILE A 22 7.49 -32.62 -14.89
CA ILE A 22 6.75 -32.31 -13.66
C ILE A 22 7.56 -31.34 -12.78
N LYS A 23 8.86 -31.58 -12.58
CA LYS A 23 9.73 -30.66 -11.84
C LYS A 23 9.75 -29.25 -12.46
N LEU A 24 9.81 -29.15 -13.79
CA LEU A 24 9.74 -27.86 -14.49
C LEU A 24 8.38 -27.16 -14.32
N LEU A 25 7.28 -27.89 -14.37
CA LEU A 25 5.95 -27.32 -14.12
C LEU A 25 5.80 -26.82 -12.68
N ILE A 26 6.25 -27.60 -11.70
CA ILE A 26 6.24 -27.20 -10.29
C ILE A 26 7.13 -25.97 -10.08
N ALA A 27 8.34 -25.96 -10.67
CA ALA A 27 9.24 -24.82 -10.59
C ALA A 27 8.63 -23.56 -11.24
N GLY A 28 7.99 -23.71 -12.41
CA GLY A 28 7.30 -22.61 -13.09
C GLY A 28 6.11 -22.08 -12.29
N LEU A 29 5.32 -22.96 -11.69
CA LEU A 29 4.20 -22.57 -10.83
C LEU A 29 4.68 -21.87 -9.55
N ALA A 30 5.75 -22.38 -8.93
CA ALA A 30 6.36 -21.75 -7.77
C ALA A 30 6.92 -20.37 -8.11
N LEU A 31 7.59 -20.22 -9.27
CA LEU A 31 8.09 -18.94 -9.76
C LEU A 31 6.94 -17.95 -10.00
N LEU A 32 5.87 -18.39 -10.66
CA LEU A 32 4.69 -17.56 -10.92
C LEU A 32 4.04 -17.11 -9.61
N GLY A 33 3.90 -18.01 -8.63
CA GLY A 33 3.39 -17.69 -7.30
C GLY A 33 4.25 -16.65 -6.58
N ALA A 34 5.58 -16.78 -6.64
CA ALA A 34 6.51 -15.80 -6.08
C ALA A 34 6.37 -14.42 -6.77
N LEU A 35 6.23 -14.39 -8.09
CA LEU A 35 5.98 -13.16 -8.85
C LEU A 35 4.68 -12.48 -8.43
N CYS A 36 3.58 -13.24 -8.32
CA CYS A 36 2.30 -12.72 -7.85
C CYS A 36 2.40 -12.15 -6.42
N TYR A 37 3.10 -12.85 -5.53
CA TYR A 37 3.33 -12.38 -4.17
C TYR A 37 4.13 -11.07 -4.13
N PHE A 38 5.20 -10.97 -4.91
CA PHE A 38 5.98 -9.73 -5.02
C PHE A 38 5.19 -8.59 -5.64
N ALA A 39 4.39 -8.84 -6.67
CA ALA A 39 3.50 -7.83 -7.24
C ALA A 39 2.51 -7.32 -6.19
N PHE A 40 1.89 -8.21 -5.42
CA PHE A 40 0.98 -7.83 -4.33
C PHE A 40 1.70 -7.03 -3.23
N MET A 41 2.89 -7.45 -2.84
CA MET A 41 3.73 -6.72 -1.88
C MET A 41 4.14 -5.33 -2.39
N ALA A 42 4.43 -5.19 -3.69
CA ALA A 42 4.82 -3.91 -4.27
C ALA A 42 3.70 -2.85 -4.17
N PHE A 43 2.43 -3.26 -4.25
CA PHE A 43 1.30 -2.34 -4.10
C PHE A 43 0.92 -2.02 -2.65
N GLN A 44 1.18 -2.92 -1.70
CA GLN A 44 0.87 -2.67 -0.28
C GLN A 44 1.62 -1.47 0.31
N GLY A 45 2.84 -1.18 -0.17
CA GLY A 45 3.62 -0.03 0.30
C GLY A 45 3.25 1.31 -0.32
N ALA A 46 2.36 1.34 -1.32
CA ALA A 46 2.10 2.53 -2.13
C ALA A 46 0.95 3.41 -1.63
N THR A 47 0.19 2.97 -0.62
CA THR A 47 -0.88 3.80 -0.05
C THR A 47 -0.30 4.74 1.00
N VAL A 48 0.01 5.97 0.60
CA VAL A 48 0.28 7.05 1.56
C VAL A 48 -1.05 7.49 2.14
N TYR A 49 -1.32 7.13 3.40
CA TYR A 49 -2.48 7.63 4.11
C TYR A 49 -2.19 9.05 4.61
N TYR A 50 -2.96 10.02 4.13
CA TYR A 50 -2.96 11.38 4.63
C TYR A 50 -4.18 11.56 5.51
N TYR A 51 -3.96 12.01 6.75
CA TYR A 51 -5.03 12.36 7.65
C TYR A 51 -5.49 13.80 7.39
N THR A 52 -6.78 14.04 7.50
CA THR A 52 -7.32 15.41 7.57
C THR A 52 -6.96 16.05 8.92
N VAL A 53 -7.12 17.37 9.01
CA VAL A 53 -6.84 18.12 10.24
C VAL A 53 -7.74 17.66 11.39
N GLY A 54 -9.03 17.42 11.14
CA GLY A 54 -9.95 16.87 12.13
C GLY A 54 -9.56 15.47 12.60
N GLU A 55 -9.22 14.56 11.68
CA GLU A 55 -8.78 13.21 12.04
C GLU A 55 -7.47 13.22 12.83
N ALA A 56 -6.53 14.09 12.48
CA ALA A 56 -5.27 14.24 13.20
C ALA A 56 -5.46 14.70 14.64
N LYS A 57 -6.47 15.54 14.90
CA LYS A 57 -6.81 16.05 16.23
C LYS A 57 -7.38 14.97 17.15
N ASP A 58 -8.14 14.04 16.59
CA ASP A 58 -8.79 12.95 17.34
C ASP A 58 -7.84 11.76 17.61
N ILE A 59 -6.72 11.69 16.88
CA ILE A 59 -5.63 10.76 17.18
C ILE A 59 -4.94 11.25 18.46
N ASN A 60 -5.24 10.56 19.56
CA ASN A 60 -4.59 10.81 20.84
C ASN A 60 -3.06 10.66 20.67
N GLN A 61 -2.32 11.75 20.90
CA GLN A 61 -0.84 11.80 20.91
C GLN A 61 -0.19 10.90 21.98
N SER A 62 -0.97 10.04 22.65
CA SER A 62 -0.48 9.15 23.70
C SER A 62 0.49 8.07 23.19
N ASP A 63 0.56 7.85 21.88
CA ASP A 63 1.53 6.97 21.21
C ASP A 63 2.58 7.80 20.43
N SER A 64 3.23 8.74 21.14
CA SER A 64 3.97 9.91 20.62
C SER A 64 5.23 9.66 19.77
N ASP A 65 5.40 8.50 19.14
CA ASP A 65 6.54 8.19 18.27
C ASP A 65 6.14 7.97 16.80
N GLN A 66 4.86 8.08 16.47
CA GLN A 66 4.40 7.94 15.09
C GLN A 66 4.39 9.30 14.37
N MET A 67 5.21 9.43 13.31
CA MET A 67 5.11 10.55 12.37
C MET A 67 3.77 10.47 11.61
N LEU A 68 2.90 11.45 11.85
CA LEU A 68 1.62 11.58 11.16
C LEU A 68 1.78 12.49 9.93
N ARG A 69 1.28 12.05 8.77
CA ARG A 69 1.15 12.92 7.60
C ARG A 69 -0.24 13.52 7.57
N VAL A 70 -0.32 14.84 7.67
CA VAL A 70 -1.58 15.59 7.67
C VAL A 70 -1.70 16.39 6.38
N SER A 71 -2.86 16.31 5.74
CA SER A 71 -3.24 17.17 4.62
C SER A 71 -4.25 18.22 5.08
N GLY A 72 -3.92 19.47 4.82
CA GLY A 72 -4.80 20.62 5.08
C GLY A 72 -4.48 21.75 4.12
N LYS A 73 -5.42 22.68 3.97
CA LYS A 73 -5.22 23.92 3.22
C LYS A 73 -4.68 24.98 4.17
N LEU A 74 -3.82 25.85 3.66
CA LEU A 74 -3.34 27.00 4.42
C LEU A 74 -4.49 27.95 4.73
N VAL A 75 -4.67 28.31 6.00
CA VAL A 75 -5.62 29.35 6.40
C VAL A 75 -5.07 30.71 5.92
N PRO A 76 -5.84 31.52 5.17
CA PRO A 76 -5.38 32.82 4.69
C PRO A 76 -4.88 33.68 5.85
N THR A 77 -3.78 34.43 5.64
CA THR A 77 -3.16 35.33 6.65
C THR A 77 -2.58 34.67 7.91
N SER A 78 -2.63 33.36 8.06
CA SER A 78 -2.04 32.65 9.22
C SER A 78 -0.52 32.52 9.15
N PHE A 79 0.07 32.70 7.97
CA PHE A 79 1.51 32.52 7.77
C PHE A 79 2.32 33.64 8.43
N SER A 80 3.23 33.26 9.31
CA SER A 80 4.18 34.14 9.98
C SER A 80 5.58 33.51 10.00
N ARG A 81 6.61 34.33 9.78
CA ARG A 81 8.01 33.93 9.88
C ARG A 81 8.78 35.07 10.51
N ASN A 82 9.64 34.75 11.47
CA ASN A 82 10.52 35.73 12.08
C ASN A 82 11.68 36.08 11.13
N ASP A 83 12.01 37.36 11.04
CA ASP A 83 13.12 37.83 10.23
C ASP A 83 14.44 37.17 10.65
N GLY A 84 15.15 36.58 9.69
CA GLY A 84 16.40 35.86 9.92
C GLY A 84 16.26 34.42 10.44
N SER A 85 15.03 33.90 10.58
CA SER A 85 14.76 32.49 10.92
C SER A 85 14.28 31.68 9.71
N THR A 86 14.60 30.39 9.68
CA THR A 86 14.00 29.40 8.78
C THR A 86 12.69 28.83 9.32
N GLU A 87 12.37 29.11 10.58
CA GLU A 87 11.16 28.65 11.23
C GLU A 87 9.95 29.51 10.82
N SER A 88 8.90 28.84 10.39
CA SER A 88 7.66 29.43 9.91
C SER A 88 6.48 28.81 10.63
N HIS A 89 5.53 29.64 11.04
CA HIS A 89 4.31 29.27 11.75
C HIS A 89 3.11 29.53 10.84
N PHE A 90 2.19 28.58 10.76
CA PHE A 90 0.98 28.72 9.96
C PHE A 90 -0.12 27.77 10.43
N GLU A 91 -1.35 28.03 10.03
CA GLU A 91 -2.49 27.19 10.34
C GLU A 91 -2.95 26.40 9.11
N LEU A 92 -3.28 25.13 9.33
CA LEU A 92 -3.88 24.26 8.34
C LEU A 92 -5.36 24.00 8.67
N THR A 93 -6.21 23.97 7.65
CA THR A 93 -7.64 23.66 7.79
C THR A 93 -8.12 22.62 6.77
N ASP A 94 -9.06 21.78 7.19
CA ASP A 94 -9.84 20.90 6.30
C ASP A 94 -11.19 21.52 5.90
N GLY A 95 -11.48 22.74 6.37
CA GLY A 95 -12.75 23.46 6.19
C GLY A 95 -13.67 23.43 7.40
N VAL A 96 -13.39 22.58 8.40
CA VAL A 96 -14.16 22.49 9.65
C VAL A 96 -13.27 22.75 10.86
N TYR A 97 -12.08 22.17 10.88
CA TYR A 97 -11.11 22.30 11.96
C TYR A 97 -9.85 23.05 11.50
N THR A 98 -9.13 23.61 12.46
CA THR A 98 -7.82 24.25 12.28
C THR A 98 -6.78 23.58 13.18
N MET A 99 -5.53 23.56 12.72
CA MET A 99 -4.38 23.03 13.45
C MET A 99 -3.15 23.89 13.18
N ASP A 100 -2.44 24.25 14.25
CA ASP A 100 -1.18 24.97 14.18
C ASP A 100 -0.06 24.06 13.67
N ALA A 101 0.77 24.60 12.78
CA ALA A 101 1.89 23.90 12.18
C ALA A 101 3.15 24.78 12.19
N ILE A 102 4.29 24.15 12.45
CA ILE A 102 5.60 24.79 12.44
C ILE A 102 6.47 24.07 11.40
N HIS A 103 7.13 24.83 10.55
CA HIS A 103 8.09 24.33 9.58
C HIS A 103 9.43 25.02 9.77
N ASP A 104 10.47 24.26 10.04
CA ASP A 104 11.85 24.73 10.08
C ASP A 104 12.58 24.29 8.80
N GLY A 105 12.78 25.23 7.88
CA GLY A 105 13.45 24.95 6.62
C GLY A 105 13.25 26.04 5.56
N ILE A 106 14.00 25.89 4.48
CA ILE A 106 13.75 26.64 3.25
C ILE A 106 12.46 26.14 2.64
N LEU A 107 11.41 26.97 2.71
CA LEU A 107 10.17 26.68 1.99
C LEU A 107 10.50 26.60 0.49
N PRO A 108 10.12 25.50 -0.18
CA PRO A 108 10.21 25.45 -1.63
C PRO A 108 9.32 26.56 -2.22
N ASP A 109 9.80 27.16 -3.29
CA ASP A 109 9.15 28.20 -4.05
C ASP A 109 7.75 27.73 -4.49
N LEU A 110 6.75 28.58 -4.25
CA LEU A 110 5.32 28.34 -4.49
C LEU A 110 4.94 28.42 -5.97
#